data_AF-A0A2V5T6G8-F1
#
_entry.id   AF-A0A2V5T6G8-F1
#
_cell.length_a   1.000
_cell.length_b   1.000
_cell.length_c   1.000
_cell.angle_alpha   90.00
_cell.angle_beta   90.00
_cell.angle_gamma   90.00
#
_symmetry.space_group_name_H-M   'P 1'
#
loop_
_entity.id
_entity.type
_entity.pdbx_description
1 polymer ?
#
loop_
_entity_poly.entity_id
_entity_poly.type
_entity_poly.pdbx_seq_one_letter_code
_entity_poly.pdbx_strand_id
1 'polypeptide(L)'
;SICTGLQTIVAVTVSHSDALRIGKRIWQNECNGTIAGLTSWNEGENFASLGIGHFIWYPKDQRGPFEESFPKLVSFISGRGAKLPKLLSGDAEQPCPWNSRAEFLGAQHTAEMNQLRQFLADTVDLQTEFLIARLQSALPKMLSEAAPSDRANVQQQFERM
;
A
#
# COMPACT_ATOMS: atom_id res chain seq x y z
N SER A 1 3.64 45.98 2.83
CA SER A 1 2.38 45.19 2.80
C SER A 1 2.66 43.86 2.13
N ILE A 2 2.40 42.77 2.85
CA ILE A 2 2.67 41.39 2.42
C ILE A 2 1.40 40.88 1.70
N CYS A 3 1.55 40.33 0.51
CA CYS A 3 0.49 39.58 -0.17
C CYS A 3 1.04 38.19 -0.51
N THR A 4 1.00 37.29 0.47
CA THR A 4 1.30 35.87 0.28
C THR A 4 0.02 35.20 -0.22
N GLY A 5 -0.02 34.86 -1.50
CA GLY A 5 -1.09 34.06 -2.07
C GLY A 5 -1.07 32.66 -1.48
N LEU A 6 -2.13 32.27 -0.77
CA LEU A 6 -2.39 30.88 -0.44
C LEU A 6 -2.71 30.14 -1.74
N GLN A 7 -1.73 29.39 -2.25
CA GLN A 7 -1.97 28.41 -3.30
C GLN A 7 -2.71 27.23 -2.67
N THR A 8 -3.98 27.11 -3.02
CA THR A 8 -4.85 26.00 -2.62
C THR A 8 -4.31 24.74 -3.29
N ILE A 9 -3.86 23.78 -2.50
CA ILE A 9 -3.50 22.44 -2.99
C ILE A 9 -4.75 21.86 -3.64
N VAL A 10 -4.74 21.69 -4.96
CA VAL A 10 -5.81 21.00 -5.67
C VAL A 10 -5.68 19.53 -5.31
N ALA A 11 -6.58 19.05 -4.46
CA ALA A 11 -6.69 17.63 -4.17
C ALA A 11 -7.06 16.91 -5.47
N VAL A 12 -6.10 16.16 -6.03
CA VAL A 12 -6.34 15.27 -7.17
C VAL A 12 -7.40 14.25 -6.73
N THR A 13 -8.64 14.46 -7.17
CA THR A 13 -9.76 13.57 -6.89
C THR A 13 -9.78 12.50 -7.97
N VAL A 14 -9.16 11.36 -7.68
CA VAL A 14 -9.16 10.22 -8.60
C VAL A 14 -10.53 9.56 -8.54
N SER A 15 -11.21 9.45 -9.69
CA SER A 15 -12.47 8.73 -9.79
C SER A 15 -12.26 7.24 -9.52
N HIS A 16 -13.28 6.54 -9.00
CA HIS A 16 -13.19 5.10 -8.77
C HIS A 16 -12.81 4.31 -10.04
N SER A 17 -13.33 4.72 -11.21
CA SER A 17 -12.97 4.15 -12.51
C SER A 17 -11.49 4.36 -12.87
N ASP A 18 -10.92 5.52 -12.51
CA ASP A 18 -9.50 5.78 -12.72
C ASP A 18 -8.63 5.00 -11.76
N ALA A 19 -9.03 4.90 -10.48
CA ALA A 19 -8.34 4.06 -9.49
C ALA A 19 -8.30 2.59 -9.94
N LEU A 20 -9.41 2.04 -10.44
CA LEU A 20 -9.44 0.67 -10.95
C LEU A 20 -8.54 0.49 -12.20
N ARG A 21 -8.53 1.46 -13.11
CA ARG A 21 -7.70 1.42 -14.33
C ARG A 21 -6.21 1.51 -13.99
N ILE A 22 -5.84 2.38 -13.06
CA ILE A 22 -4.47 2.54 -12.57
C ILE A 22 -4.05 1.26 -11.83
N GLY A 23 -4.89 0.75 -10.93
CA GLY A 23 -4.62 -0.47 -10.17
C GLY A 23 -4.40 -1.69 -11.03
N LYS A 24 -5.20 -1.88 -12.09
CA LYS A 24 -5.00 -2.96 -13.07
C LYS A 24 -3.66 -2.85 -13.80
N ARG A 25 -3.20 -1.63 -14.11
CA ARG A 25 -1.88 -1.42 -14.75
C ARG A 25 -0.74 -1.72 -13.77
N ILE A 26 -0.85 -1.27 -12.52
CA ILE A 26 0.11 -1.60 -11.46
C ILE A 26 0.16 -3.12 -11.28
N TRP A 27 -0.99 -3.78 -11.18
CA TRP A 27 -1.05 -5.23 -11.04
C TRP A 27 -0.41 -5.99 -12.21
N GLN A 28 -0.63 -5.54 -13.45
CA GLN A 28 0.04 -6.11 -14.63
C GLN A 28 1.56 -5.93 -14.57
N ASN A 29 2.04 -4.76 -14.16
CA ASN A 29 3.47 -4.45 -14.13
C ASN A 29 4.20 -5.12 -12.95
N GLU A 30 3.58 -5.19 -11.77
CA GLU A 30 4.22 -5.61 -10.52
C GLU A 30 4.02 -7.11 -10.23
N CYS A 31 2.84 -7.68 -10.53
CA CYS A 31 2.55 -9.09 -10.24
C CYS A 31 2.36 -9.96 -11.49
N ASN A 32 2.79 -9.44 -12.66
CA ASN A 32 2.54 -10.04 -13.98
C ASN A 32 1.04 -10.33 -14.23
N GLY A 33 0.15 -9.60 -13.56
CA GLY A 33 -1.31 -9.80 -13.58
C GLY A 33 -1.81 -11.10 -12.93
N THR A 34 -0.98 -11.80 -12.16
CA THR A 34 -1.38 -13.06 -11.52
C THR A 34 -1.85 -12.87 -10.09
N ILE A 35 -2.82 -13.67 -9.66
CA ILE A 35 -3.29 -13.73 -8.27
C ILE A 35 -2.18 -14.25 -7.34
N ALA A 36 -1.37 -15.20 -7.81
CA ALA A 36 -0.25 -15.73 -7.03
C ALA A 36 0.81 -14.65 -6.74
N GLY A 37 1.05 -13.75 -7.70
CA GLY A 37 2.01 -12.65 -7.55
C GLY A 37 1.58 -11.56 -6.57
N LEU A 38 0.33 -11.55 -6.10
CA LEU A 38 -0.12 -10.64 -5.03
C LEU A 38 0.49 -10.97 -3.66
N THR A 39 1.21 -12.08 -3.54
CA THR A 39 1.84 -12.52 -2.29
C THR A 39 3.24 -13.02 -2.59
N SER A 40 4.24 -12.41 -1.97
CA SER A 40 5.63 -12.84 -2.09
C SER A 40 6.39 -12.68 -0.77
N TRP A 41 7.51 -13.39 -0.68
CA TRP A 41 8.49 -13.23 0.38
C TRP A 41 9.85 -13.51 -0.26
N ASN A 42 10.66 -12.47 -0.47
CA ASN A 42 11.92 -12.62 -1.19
C ASN A 42 12.98 -13.25 -0.29
N GLU A 43 13.98 -13.86 -0.91
CA GLU A 43 15.14 -14.37 -0.18
C GLU A 43 15.92 -13.20 0.44
N GLY A 44 16.32 -13.35 1.70
CA GLY A 44 17.00 -12.29 2.46
C GLY A 44 16.09 -11.29 3.16
N GLU A 45 14.77 -11.32 2.90
CA GLU A 45 13.79 -10.49 3.61
C GLU A 45 13.24 -11.19 4.85
N ASN A 46 12.83 -10.39 5.85
CA ASN A 46 12.18 -10.84 7.07
C ASN A 46 10.69 -10.44 7.15
N PHE A 47 10.06 -10.22 6.01
CA PHE A 47 8.66 -9.80 5.89
C PHE A 47 8.00 -10.38 4.64
N ALA A 48 6.67 -10.45 4.66
CA ALA A 48 5.89 -10.71 3.47
C ALA A 48 5.59 -9.40 2.72
N SER A 49 5.57 -9.47 1.39
CA SER A 49 5.15 -8.39 0.49
C SER A 49 3.83 -8.77 -0.17
N LEU A 50 2.85 -7.87 -0.09
CA LEU A 50 1.45 -8.18 -0.39
C LEU A 50 0.79 -7.12 -1.28
N GLY A 51 -0.14 -7.55 -2.12
CA GLY A 51 -0.96 -6.68 -2.95
C GLY A 51 -0.20 -5.98 -4.06
N ILE A 52 -0.90 -5.12 -4.80
CA ILE A 52 -0.36 -4.42 -5.97
C ILE A 52 0.70 -3.36 -5.60
N GLY A 53 0.71 -2.94 -4.34
CA GLY A 53 1.63 -1.91 -3.82
C GLY A 53 2.80 -2.47 -3.02
N HIS A 54 3.02 -3.79 -3.04
CA HIS A 54 4.08 -4.46 -2.27
C HIS A 54 4.07 -4.09 -0.78
N PHE A 55 2.87 -4.09 -0.18
CA PHE A 55 2.65 -3.72 1.20
C PHE A 55 3.35 -4.70 2.15
N ILE A 56 4.20 -4.15 3.01
CA ILE A 56 5.06 -4.91 3.92
C ILE A 56 4.26 -5.36 5.14
N TRP A 57 4.35 -6.65 5.47
CA TRP A 57 3.79 -7.26 6.67
C TRP A 57 4.85 -8.03 7.46
N TYR A 58 5.18 -7.56 8.66
CA TYR A 58 6.17 -8.20 9.52
C TYR A 58 5.53 -9.29 10.39
N PRO A 59 6.28 -10.37 10.68
CA PRO A 59 5.93 -11.28 11.76
C PRO A 59 5.92 -10.59 13.12
N LYS A 60 5.34 -11.28 14.11
CA LYS A 60 5.38 -10.83 15.48
C LYS A 60 6.84 -10.68 15.95
N ASP A 61 7.13 -9.59 16.66
CA ASP A 61 8.44 -9.29 17.25
C ASP A 61 9.59 -9.13 16.24
N GLN A 62 9.30 -9.15 14.94
CA GLN A 62 10.26 -8.87 13.87
C GLN A 62 10.02 -7.46 13.34
N ARG A 63 11.10 -6.71 13.14
CA ARG A 63 11.07 -5.41 12.47
C ARG A 63 12.25 -5.31 11.54
N GLY A 64 12.15 -4.43 10.55
CA GLY A 64 13.21 -4.14 9.61
C GLY A 64 13.36 -2.64 9.41
N PRO A 65 14.26 -2.23 8.50
CA PRO A 65 14.47 -0.81 8.20
C PRO A 65 13.29 -0.18 7.43
N PHE A 66 12.37 -1.00 6.93
CA PHE A 66 11.25 -0.54 6.10
C PHE A 66 9.97 -0.31 6.92
N GLU A 67 9.16 0.64 6.45
CA GLU A 67 7.88 0.96 7.08
C GLU A 67 6.86 -0.16 6.81
N GLU A 68 6.30 -0.71 7.89
CA GLU A 68 5.19 -1.65 7.80
C GLU A 68 3.93 -0.94 7.28
N SER A 69 3.35 -1.46 6.19
CA SER A 69 2.27 -0.78 5.44
C SER A 69 1.04 -1.63 5.21
N PHE A 70 1.14 -2.96 5.32
CA PHE A 70 -0.02 -3.84 5.14
C PHE A 70 -1.12 -3.66 6.21
N PRO A 71 -0.81 -3.57 7.51
CA PRO A 71 -1.83 -3.27 8.54
C PRO A 71 -2.57 -1.95 8.29
N LYS A 72 -1.86 -0.94 7.75
CA LYS A 72 -2.43 0.37 7.38
C LYS A 72 -3.40 0.25 6.21
N LEU A 73 -3.05 -0.56 5.20
CA LEU A 73 -3.95 -0.89 4.11
C LEU A 73 -5.21 -1.60 4.62
N VAL A 74 -5.06 -2.62 5.47
CA VAL A 74 -6.20 -3.39 6.01
C VAL A 74 -7.14 -2.47 6.78
N SER A 75 -6.60 -1.55 7.58
CA SER A 75 -7.37 -0.53 8.29
C SER A 75 -8.14 0.38 7.33
N PHE A 76 -7.48 0.84 6.26
CA PHE A 76 -8.11 1.67 5.24
C PHE A 76 -9.25 0.93 4.53
N ILE A 77 -9.01 -0.30 4.07
CA ILE A 77 -10.01 -1.13 3.38
C ILE A 77 -11.21 -1.43 4.31
N SER A 78 -10.94 -1.78 5.57
CA SER A 78 -11.98 -2.03 6.58
C SER A 78 -12.83 -0.78 6.85
N GLY A 79 -12.19 0.39 6.95
CA GLY A 79 -12.87 1.68 7.10
C GLY A 79 -13.77 2.06 5.91
N ARG A 80 -13.58 1.42 4.74
CA ARG A 80 -14.45 1.54 3.56
C ARG A 80 -15.58 0.50 3.52
N GLY A 81 -15.71 -0.34 4.55
CA GLY A 81 -16.79 -1.32 4.70
C GLY A 81 -16.57 -2.64 3.98
N ALA A 82 -15.36 -2.89 3.45
CA ALA A 82 -15.04 -4.17 2.84
C ALA A 82 -14.91 -5.28 3.89
N LYS A 83 -15.36 -6.48 3.56
CA LYS A 83 -15.29 -7.64 4.45
C LYS A 83 -13.86 -8.16 4.52
N LEU A 84 -13.33 -8.26 5.74
CA LEU A 84 -12.01 -8.85 5.96
C LEU A 84 -12.10 -10.38 6.03
N PRO A 85 -11.14 -11.13 5.45
CA PRO A 85 -11.04 -12.56 5.66
C PRO A 85 -10.72 -12.87 7.13
N LYS A 86 -10.96 -14.11 7.57
CA LYS A 86 -10.78 -14.54 8.97
C LYS A 86 -9.40 -14.21 9.52
N LEU A 87 -8.36 -14.35 8.69
CA LEU A 87 -6.97 -14.05 9.03
C LEU A 87 -6.77 -12.58 9.46
N LEU A 88 -7.61 -11.68 8.96
CA LEU A 88 -7.54 -10.23 9.17
C LEU A 88 -8.71 -9.70 10.02
N SER A 89 -9.66 -10.56 10.42
CA SER A 89 -10.85 -10.15 11.20
C SER A 89 -10.55 -9.85 12.68
N GLY A 90 -9.30 -9.92 13.11
CA GLY A 90 -8.85 -9.48 14.43
C GLY A 90 -8.58 -7.98 14.48
N ASP A 91 -7.82 -7.54 15.48
CA ASP A 91 -7.41 -6.14 15.58
C ASP A 91 -6.55 -5.74 14.36
N ALA A 92 -6.63 -4.46 13.98
CA ALA A 92 -5.91 -3.90 12.84
C ALA A 92 -4.38 -4.11 12.88
N GLU A 93 -3.82 -4.48 14.03
CA GLU A 93 -2.40 -4.75 14.26
C GLU A 93 -2.04 -6.25 14.23
N GLN A 94 -2.89 -7.12 13.67
CA GLN A 94 -2.59 -8.54 13.54
C GLN A 94 -1.23 -8.73 12.82
N PRO A 95 -0.22 -9.35 13.46
CA PRO A 95 1.07 -9.59 12.83
C PRO A 95 0.94 -10.66 11.74
N CYS A 96 1.92 -10.71 10.83
CA CYS A 96 2.00 -11.76 9.83
C CYS A 96 2.02 -13.13 10.52
N PRO A 97 1.11 -14.06 10.16
CA PRO A 97 0.97 -15.35 10.84
C PRO A 97 2.13 -16.30 10.54
N TRP A 98 2.91 -16.03 9.48
CA TRP A 98 4.08 -16.81 9.08
C TRP A 98 5.33 -16.15 9.63
N ASN A 99 6.10 -16.87 10.43
CA ASN A 99 7.30 -16.35 11.11
C ASN A 99 8.56 -16.42 10.26
N SER A 100 8.49 -17.11 9.11
CA SER A 100 9.60 -17.26 8.18
C SER A 100 9.12 -17.43 6.74
N ARG A 101 10.04 -17.18 5.80
CA ARG A 101 9.83 -17.46 4.39
C ARG A 101 9.47 -18.93 4.14
N ALA A 102 10.06 -19.87 4.87
CA ALA A 102 9.77 -21.30 4.72
C ALA A 102 8.32 -21.62 5.10
N GLU A 103 7.83 -21.07 6.21
CA GLU A 103 6.43 -21.21 6.62
C GLU A 103 5.47 -20.58 5.59
N PHE A 104 5.81 -19.39 5.10
CA PHE A 104 5.01 -18.69 4.09
C PHE A 104 4.91 -19.47 2.78
N LEU A 105 6.03 -20.03 2.31
CA LEU A 105 6.06 -20.86 1.10
C LEU A 105 5.31 -22.19 1.31
N GLY A 106 5.47 -22.82 2.47
CA GLY A 106 4.71 -24.01 2.83
C GLY A 106 3.19 -23.77 2.89
N ALA A 107 2.77 -22.54 3.19
CA ALA A 107 1.37 -22.16 3.26
C ALA A 107 0.76 -21.74 1.91
N GLN A 108 1.50 -21.79 0.79
CA GLN A 108 1.03 -21.25 -0.50
C GLN A 108 -0.31 -21.80 -0.98
N HIS A 109 -0.68 -23.02 -0.56
CA HIS A 109 -1.91 -23.68 -0.97
C HIS A 109 -2.95 -23.82 0.15
N THR A 110 -2.73 -23.20 1.31
CA THR A 110 -3.70 -23.26 2.41
C THR A 110 -4.92 -22.39 2.15
N ALA A 111 -6.01 -22.67 2.86
CA ALA A 111 -7.23 -21.88 2.77
C ALA A 111 -6.98 -20.41 3.14
N GLU A 112 -6.15 -20.15 4.15
CA GLU A 112 -5.78 -18.82 4.61
C GLU A 112 -5.07 -18.01 3.52
N MET A 113 -4.07 -18.59 2.86
CA MET A 113 -3.34 -17.90 1.78
C MET A 113 -4.24 -17.62 0.58
N ASN A 114 -5.12 -18.58 0.22
CA ASN A 114 -6.07 -18.39 -0.87
C ASN A 114 -7.09 -17.29 -0.56
N GLN A 115 -7.61 -17.24 0.67
CA GLN A 115 -8.51 -16.17 1.12
C GLN A 115 -7.81 -14.81 1.13
N LEU A 116 -6.55 -14.75 1.58
CA LEU A 116 -5.74 -13.53 1.55
C LEU A 116 -5.56 -13.02 0.11
N ARG A 117 -5.21 -13.89 -0.83
CA ARG A 117 -5.07 -13.54 -2.25
C ARG A 117 -6.37 -13.10 -2.88
N GLN A 118 -7.48 -13.76 -2.57
CA GLN A 118 -8.80 -13.36 -3.07
C GLN A 118 -9.17 -11.97 -2.54
N PHE A 119 -8.98 -11.73 -1.24
CA PHE A 119 -9.17 -10.40 -0.64
C PHE A 119 -8.34 -9.33 -1.34
N LEU A 120 -7.05 -9.60 -1.61
CA LEU A 120 -6.18 -8.67 -2.33
C LEU A 120 -6.65 -8.44 -3.78
N ALA A 121 -7.13 -9.47 -4.47
CA ALA A 121 -7.63 -9.35 -5.83
C ALA A 121 -8.94 -8.54 -5.89
N ASP A 122 -9.84 -8.76 -4.92
CA ASP A 122 -11.15 -8.12 -4.84
C ASP A 122 -11.08 -6.65 -4.39
N THR A 123 -9.93 -6.20 -3.86
CA THR A 123 -9.74 -4.85 -3.31
C THR A 123 -8.65 -4.05 -4.03
N VAL A 124 -8.35 -4.37 -5.29
CA VAL A 124 -7.33 -3.68 -6.12
C VAL A 124 -7.64 -2.18 -6.28
N ASP A 125 -8.91 -1.84 -6.41
CA ASP A 125 -9.41 -0.45 -6.43
C ASP A 125 -9.05 0.29 -5.13
N LEU A 126 -9.38 -0.29 -3.97
CA LEU A 126 -9.11 0.29 -2.66
C LEU A 126 -7.61 0.36 -2.34
N GLN A 127 -6.82 -0.62 -2.79
CA GLN A 127 -5.36 -0.56 -2.73
C GLN A 127 -4.81 0.61 -3.54
N THR A 128 -5.41 0.89 -4.70
CA THR A 128 -5.00 2.02 -5.53
C THR A 128 -5.35 3.34 -4.88
N GLU A 129 -6.57 3.48 -4.35
CA GLU A 129 -6.97 4.66 -3.56
C GLU A 129 -6.03 4.89 -2.37
N PHE A 130 -5.64 3.82 -1.68
CA PHE A 130 -4.69 3.89 -0.58
C PHE A 130 -3.29 4.37 -1.03
N LEU A 131 -2.80 3.90 -2.17
CA LEU A 131 -1.53 4.36 -2.76
C LEU A 131 -1.58 5.85 -3.13
N ILE A 132 -2.68 6.30 -3.74
CA ILE A 132 -2.90 7.71 -4.08
C ILE A 132 -2.92 8.57 -2.80
N ALA A 133 -3.66 8.15 -1.77
CA ALA A 133 -3.72 8.86 -0.50
C ALA A 133 -2.35 8.96 0.19
N ARG A 134 -1.55 7.88 0.13
CA ARG A 134 -0.17 7.88 0.65
C ARG A 134 0.73 8.83 -0.14
N LEU A 135 0.64 8.82 -1.46
CA LEU A 135 1.40 9.71 -2.32
C LEU A 135 1.09 11.18 -1.97
N GLN A 136 -0.20 11.54 -1.91
CA GLN A 136 -0.65 12.88 -1.52
C GLN A 136 -0.17 13.30 -0.12
N SER A 137 -0.11 12.35 0.82
CA SER A 137 0.39 12.60 2.18
C SER A 137 1.91 12.66 2.28
N ALA A 138 2.65 12.21 1.25
CA ALA A 138 4.11 12.27 1.22
C ALA A 138 4.63 13.66 0.85
N LEU A 139 3.86 14.43 0.05
CA LEU A 139 4.27 15.75 -0.42
C LEU A 139 4.64 16.71 0.74
N PRO A 140 3.84 16.87 1.82
CA PRO A 140 4.24 17.73 2.93
C PRO A 140 5.56 17.32 3.59
N LYS A 141 5.84 16.01 3.67
CA LYS A 141 7.11 15.48 4.20
C LYS A 141 8.27 15.77 3.25
N MET A 142 8.07 15.60 1.95
CA MET A 142 9.09 15.95 0.96
C MET A 142 9.45 17.44 1.01
N LEU A 143 8.46 18.31 1.19
CA LEU A 143 8.68 19.75 1.34
C LEU A 143 9.38 20.11 2.65
N SER A 144 9.10 19.40 3.76
CA SER A 144 9.76 19.67 5.04
C SER A 144 11.26 19.33 4.99
N GLU A 145 11.62 18.23 4.31
CA GLU A 145 13.00 17.79 4.14
C GLU A 145 13.75 18.54 3.02
N ALA A 146 13.03 19.12 2.04
CA ALA A 146 13.64 19.88 0.96
C ALA A 146 14.21 21.23 1.43
N ALA A 147 15.37 21.60 0.87
CA ALA A 147 15.97 22.92 1.04
C ALA A 147 14.97 24.01 0.59
N PRO A 148 14.90 25.18 1.26
CA PRO A 148 13.91 26.21 0.95
C PRO A 148 13.88 26.65 -0.52
N SER A 149 15.03 26.63 -1.20
CA SER A 149 15.16 26.94 -2.64
C SER A 149 14.46 25.92 -3.55
N ASP A 150 14.34 24.68 -3.10
CA ASP A 150 13.95 23.54 -3.93
C ASP A 150 12.48 23.17 -3.73
N ARG A 151 11.86 23.63 -2.64
CA ARG A 151 10.45 23.35 -2.28
C ARG A 151 9.46 23.66 -3.39
N ALA A 152 9.62 24.80 -4.07
CA ALA A 152 8.73 25.19 -5.17
C ALA A 152 8.87 24.27 -6.39
N ASN A 153 10.09 23.81 -6.68
CA ASN A 153 10.34 22.87 -7.77
C ASN A 153 9.79 21.47 -7.43
N VAL A 154 10.01 21.01 -6.20
CA VAL A 154 9.46 19.73 -5.70
C VAL A 154 7.93 19.72 -5.78
N GLN A 155 7.26 20.80 -5.38
CA GLN A 155 5.81 20.95 -5.48
C GLN A 155 5.34 20.84 -6.94
N GLN A 156 5.95 21.60 -7.86
CA GLN A 156 5.53 21.61 -9.27
C GLN A 156 5.72 20.26 -9.96
N GLN A 157 6.76 19.50 -9.62
CA GLN A 157 6.97 18.17 -10.21
C GLN A 157 5.91 17.19 -9.71
N PHE A 158 5.55 17.27 -8.43
CA PHE A 158 4.54 16.40 -7.83
C PHE A 158 3.14 16.64 -8.42
N GLU A 159 2.77 17.89 -8.70
CA GLU A 159 1.47 18.26 -9.28
C GLU A 159 1.29 17.89 -10.75
N ARG A 160 2.38 17.55 -11.47
CA ARG A 160 2.37 17.22 -12.90
C ARG A 160 2.25 15.73 -13.19
N MET A 161 2.32 14.88 -12.16
CA MET A 161 2.19 13.42 -12.26
C MET A 161 0.72 12.99 -12.36
#